data_AF-A0A257K2U7-F1
#
_entry.id   AF-A0A257K2U7-F1
#
_cell.length_a   1.000
_cell.length_b   1.000
_cell.length_c   1.000
_cell.angle_alpha   90.00
_cell.angle_beta   90.00
_cell.angle_gamma   90.00
#
_symmetry.space_group_name_H-M   'P 1'
#
loop_
_entity.id
_entity.type
_entity.pdbx_description
1 polymer ?
#
loop_
_entity_poly.entity_id
_entity_poly.type
_entity_poly.pdbx_seq_one_letter_code
_entity_poly.pdbx_strand_id
1 'polypeptide(L)'
;MTLTPAQRQTFTWIALAAVAALLLWLLAPVLTPFVVAAVLAYALHPLVERLAARGWPRLLAVGLVEVLALLGALAVLLLIVPVLVKELPLLKAQVPVLLDRLNTGLTPFLQRLGLNVTLDVASIKQWMAQLLDANAQDWLATALTSARIGGSVLLSVVGNAILVPVVLFYLLMDWLNLVQRVQALVPPRLREAYQGFIDECDAVLGQYLRGQLLVMAALATYYATALAAVGFDLAVPVGVFTGLAVAIPYLGFGLGLVMAILAALLQFGSLGGVLLVAGVYGVGQLLESFVLT
;
A
#
# COMPACT_ATOMS: atom_id res chain seq x y z
N MET A 1 12.57 -47.96 21.64
CA MET A 1 11.94 -47.02 22.61
C MET A 1 10.51 -46.79 22.17
N THR A 2 9.52 -47.17 22.99
CA THR A 2 8.11 -46.95 22.69
C THR A 2 7.73 -45.53 23.11
N LEU A 3 7.31 -44.70 22.15
CA LEU A 3 6.84 -43.34 22.42
C LEU A 3 5.60 -43.39 23.34
N THR A 4 5.58 -42.55 24.37
CA THR A 4 4.42 -42.39 25.25
C THR A 4 3.22 -41.82 24.48
N PRO A 5 1.96 -42.00 24.95
CA PRO A 5 0.78 -41.47 24.28
C PRO A 5 0.85 -39.96 24.04
N ALA A 6 1.37 -39.20 25.03
CA ALA A 6 1.60 -37.77 24.91
C ALA A 6 2.63 -37.44 23.81
N GLN A 7 3.75 -38.18 23.75
CA GLN A 7 4.75 -37.99 22.71
C GLN A 7 4.18 -38.28 21.31
N ARG A 8 3.38 -39.34 21.16
CA ARG A 8 2.71 -39.64 19.88
C ARG A 8 1.76 -38.53 19.46
N GLN A 9 0.96 -38.02 20.39
CA GLN A 9 0.04 -36.91 20.12
C GLN A 9 0.81 -35.65 19.68
N THR A 10 1.88 -35.30 20.39
CA THR A 10 2.74 -34.15 20.02
C THR A 10 3.38 -34.33 18.65
N PHE A 11 3.96 -35.51 18.34
CA PHE A 11 4.52 -35.78 17.01
C PHE A 11 3.47 -35.71 15.91
N THR A 12 2.24 -36.17 16.17
CA THR A 12 1.14 -36.09 15.21
C THR A 12 0.76 -34.64 14.92
N TRP A 13 0.65 -33.80 15.96
CA TRP A 13 0.38 -32.38 15.79
C TRP A 13 1.50 -31.64 15.07
N ILE A 14 2.77 -31.95 15.39
CA ILE A 14 3.92 -31.36 14.70
C ILE A 14 3.94 -31.76 13.22
N ALA A 15 3.71 -33.04 12.91
CA ALA A 15 3.65 -33.51 11.53
C ALA A 15 2.51 -32.86 10.75
N LEU A 16 1.33 -32.75 11.38
CA LEU A 16 0.17 -32.10 10.77
C LEU A 16 0.39 -30.61 10.54
N ALA A 17 1.03 -29.92 11.49
CA ALA A 17 1.44 -28.52 11.34
C ALA A 17 2.49 -28.34 10.22
N ALA A 18 3.48 -29.24 10.12
CA ALA A 18 4.50 -29.20 9.07
C ALA A 18 3.90 -29.42 7.67
N VAL A 19 2.99 -30.38 7.53
CA VAL A 19 2.26 -30.61 6.27
C VAL A 19 1.39 -29.41 5.92
N ALA A 20 0.67 -28.84 6.89
CA ALA A 20 -0.13 -27.64 6.67
C ALA A 20 0.74 -26.45 6.24
N ALA A 21 1.89 -26.22 6.88
CA ALA A 21 2.83 -25.16 6.53
C ALA A 21 3.40 -25.37 5.11
N LEU A 22 3.76 -26.60 4.74
CA LEU A 22 4.24 -26.94 3.40
C LEU A 22 3.15 -26.68 2.34
N LEU A 23 1.91 -27.08 2.61
CA LEU A 23 0.78 -26.84 1.71
C LEU A 23 0.49 -25.35 1.57
N LEU A 24 0.48 -24.59 2.67
CA LEU A 24 0.29 -23.14 2.64
C LEU A 24 1.41 -22.46 1.85
N TRP A 25 2.66 -22.88 2.01
CA TRP A 25 3.78 -22.34 1.24
C TRP A 25 3.65 -22.64 -0.26
N LEU A 26 3.25 -23.86 -0.61
CA LEU A 26 3.07 -24.26 -2.01
C LEU A 26 1.87 -23.58 -2.68
N LEU A 27 0.77 -23.37 -1.94
CA LEU A 27 -0.47 -22.75 -2.44
C LEU A 27 -0.50 -21.22 -2.25
N ALA A 28 0.47 -20.61 -1.58
CA ALA A 28 0.46 -19.18 -1.27
C ALA A 28 0.17 -18.28 -2.51
N PRO A 29 0.77 -18.50 -3.70
CA PRO A 29 0.47 -17.69 -4.89
C PRO A 29 -1.00 -17.79 -5.33
N VAL A 30 -1.62 -18.96 -5.20
CA VAL A 30 -3.01 -19.21 -5.57
C VAL A 30 -3.97 -18.65 -4.51
N LEU A 31 -3.57 -18.66 -3.23
CA LEU A 31 -4.37 -18.13 -2.12
C LEU A 31 -4.32 -16.60 -2.02
N THR A 32 -3.27 -15.97 -2.55
CA THR A 32 -3.07 -14.52 -2.52
C THR A 32 -4.32 -13.71 -2.92
N PRO A 33 -4.96 -13.94 -4.09
CA PRO A 33 -6.16 -13.20 -4.47
C PRO A 33 -7.35 -13.42 -3.52
N PHE A 34 -7.46 -14.61 -2.90
CA PHE A 34 -8.52 -14.90 -1.93
C PHE A 34 -8.30 -14.16 -0.61
N VAL A 35 -7.04 -14.09 -0.14
CA VAL A 35 -6.69 -13.35 1.06
C VAL A 35 -6.93 -11.85 0.85
N VAL A 36 -6.48 -11.30 -0.28
CA VAL A 36 -6.71 -9.89 -0.63
C VAL A 36 -8.21 -9.60 -0.70
N ALA A 37 -8.98 -10.44 -1.40
CA ALA A 37 -10.43 -10.30 -1.48
C ALA A 37 -11.11 -10.43 -0.11
N ALA A 38 -10.62 -11.28 0.79
CA ALA A 38 -11.17 -11.42 2.14
C ALA A 38 -10.92 -10.18 3.01
N VAL A 39 -9.73 -9.60 2.94
CA VAL A 39 -9.41 -8.33 3.63
C VAL A 39 -10.29 -7.20 3.08
N LEU A 40 -10.41 -7.09 1.75
CA LEU A 40 -11.29 -6.11 1.12
C LEU A 40 -12.76 -6.34 1.48
N ALA A 41 -13.23 -7.59 1.48
CA ALA A 41 -14.59 -7.95 1.85
C ALA A 41 -14.86 -7.53 3.30
N TYR A 42 -13.94 -7.82 4.22
CA TYR A 42 -14.04 -7.41 5.61
C TYR A 42 -14.15 -5.89 5.75
N ALA A 43 -13.33 -5.13 5.04
CA ALA A 43 -13.36 -3.66 5.06
C ALA A 43 -14.65 -3.07 4.44
N LEU A 44 -15.16 -3.67 3.36
CA LEU A 44 -16.29 -3.16 2.58
C LEU A 44 -17.65 -3.71 3.04
N HIS A 45 -17.68 -4.83 3.76
CA HIS A 45 -18.92 -5.47 4.22
C HIS A 45 -19.83 -4.54 5.03
N PRO A 46 -19.34 -3.68 5.96
CA PRO A 46 -20.18 -2.73 6.65
C PRO A 46 -20.91 -1.74 5.74
N LEU A 47 -20.36 -1.42 4.55
CA LEU A 47 -21.04 -0.58 3.56
C LEU A 47 -22.21 -1.31 2.90
N VAL A 48 -22.02 -2.59 2.58
CA VAL A 48 -23.08 -3.46 2.05
C VAL A 48 -24.22 -3.59 3.06
N GLU A 49 -23.89 -3.86 4.33
CA GLU A 49 -24.89 -3.98 5.41
C GLU A 49 -25.67 -2.67 5.64
N ARG A 50 -25.00 -1.51 5.56
CA ARG A 50 -25.67 -0.20 5.64
C ARG A 50 -26.66 0.04 4.49
N LEU A 51 -26.36 -0.44 3.29
CA LEU A 51 -27.27 -0.34 2.14
C LEU A 51 -28.42 -1.33 2.26
N ALA A 52 -28.13 -2.57 2.66
CA ALA A 52 -29.13 -3.61 2.89
C ALA A 52 -30.12 -3.20 4.00
N ALA A 53 -29.62 -2.60 5.09
CA ALA A 53 -30.44 -2.05 6.18
C ALA A 53 -31.35 -0.89 5.73
N ARG A 54 -31.02 -0.20 4.63
CA ARG A 54 -31.87 0.82 3.98
C ARG A 54 -32.88 0.22 2.99
N GLY A 55 -32.99 -1.11 2.91
CA GLY A 55 -33.94 -1.82 2.05
C GLY A 55 -33.43 -2.15 0.65
N TRP A 56 -32.14 -1.94 0.36
CA TRP A 56 -31.58 -2.36 -0.93
C TRP A 56 -31.48 -3.89 -0.99
N PRO A 57 -31.86 -4.53 -2.11
CA PRO A 57 -31.62 -5.95 -2.27
C PRO A 57 -30.10 -6.19 -2.27
N ARG A 58 -29.67 -7.25 -1.56
CA ARG A 58 -28.24 -7.50 -1.29
C ARG A 58 -27.39 -7.50 -2.55
N LEU A 59 -27.90 -8.04 -3.67
CA LEU A 59 -27.23 -8.03 -4.97
C LEU A 59 -26.89 -6.61 -5.47
N LEU A 60 -27.82 -5.66 -5.33
CA LEU A 60 -27.57 -4.26 -5.74
C LEU A 60 -26.61 -3.57 -4.78
N ALA A 61 -26.72 -3.84 -3.48
CA ALA A 61 -25.80 -3.29 -2.48
C ALA A 61 -24.35 -3.76 -2.73
N VAL A 62 -24.16 -5.07 -2.95
CA VAL A 62 -22.85 -5.65 -3.29
C VAL A 62 -22.33 -5.08 -4.60
N GLY A 63 -23.14 -5.10 -5.66
CA GLY A 63 -22.72 -4.60 -6.97
C GLY A 63 -22.32 -3.13 -6.96
N LEU A 64 -23.05 -2.27 -6.23
CA LEU A 64 -22.70 -0.87 -6.08
C LEU A 64 -21.38 -0.69 -5.32
N VAL A 65 -21.21 -1.36 -4.19
CA VAL A 65 -19.98 -1.26 -3.37
C VAL A 65 -18.77 -1.77 -4.15
N GLU A 66 -18.91 -2.88 -4.88
CA GLU A 66 -17.84 -3.41 -5.71
C GLU A 66 -17.48 -2.47 -6.87
N VAL A 67 -18.47 -1.94 -7.59
CA VAL A 67 -18.21 -0.96 -8.67
C VAL A 67 -17.51 0.28 -8.13
N LEU A 68 -17.94 0.80 -6.97
CA LEU A 68 -17.27 1.94 -6.33
C LEU A 68 -15.84 1.61 -5.91
N ALA A 69 -15.59 0.40 -5.39
CA ALA A 69 -14.25 -0.04 -5.04
C ALA A 69 -13.35 -0.17 -6.27
N LEU A 70 -13.86 -0.74 -7.37
CA LEU A 70 -13.14 -0.86 -8.65
C LEU A 70 -12.84 0.51 -9.27
N LEU A 71 -13.80 1.43 -9.24
CA LEU A 71 -13.61 2.80 -9.71
C LEU A 71 -12.60 3.55 -8.83
N GLY A 72 -12.65 3.36 -7.51
CA GLY A 72 -11.67 3.92 -6.59
C GLY A 72 -10.26 3.39 -6.87
N ALA A 73 -10.10 2.08 -7.02
CA ALA A 73 -8.82 1.46 -7.36
C ALA A 73 -8.30 1.94 -8.72
N LEU A 74 -9.18 2.03 -9.73
CA LEU A 74 -8.83 2.57 -11.05
C LEU A 74 -8.43 4.04 -10.97
N ALA A 75 -9.15 4.88 -10.21
CA ALA A 75 -8.81 6.28 -10.03
C ALA A 75 -7.43 6.44 -9.39
N VAL A 76 -7.13 5.66 -8.35
CA VAL A 76 -5.80 5.64 -7.72
C VAL A 76 -4.72 5.21 -8.71
N LEU A 77 -4.97 4.15 -9.49
CA LEU A 77 -4.03 3.68 -10.51
C LEU A 77 -3.77 4.77 -11.57
N LEU A 78 -4.83 5.42 -12.06
CA LEU A 78 -4.75 6.49 -13.05
C LEU A 78 -4.09 7.77 -12.51
N LEU A 79 -4.06 7.99 -11.20
CA LEU A 79 -3.32 9.08 -10.57
C LEU A 79 -1.83 8.73 -10.39
N ILE A 80 -1.51 7.50 -9.98
CA ILE A 80 -0.14 7.07 -9.69
C ILE A 80 0.67 6.87 -10.97
N VAL A 81 0.11 6.22 -11.99
CA VAL A 81 0.84 5.86 -13.22
C VAL A 81 1.44 7.09 -13.91
N PRO A 82 0.70 8.20 -14.13
CA PRO A 82 1.28 9.40 -14.74
C PRO A 82 2.38 10.04 -13.91
N VAL A 83 2.28 10.02 -12.58
CA VAL A 83 3.34 10.50 -11.69
C VAL A 83 4.59 9.67 -11.91
N LEU A 84 4.50 8.34 -11.88
CA LEU A 84 5.66 7.48 -12.13
C LEU A 84 6.25 7.69 -13.53
N VAL A 85 5.40 7.78 -14.56
CA VAL A 85 5.85 7.91 -15.96
C VAL A 85 6.48 9.28 -16.24
N LYS A 86 5.97 10.36 -15.66
CA LYS A 86 6.49 11.72 -15.89
C LYS A 86 7.64 12.07 -14.94
N GLU A 87 7.54 11.72 -13.66
CA GLU A 87 8.54 12.09 -12.66
C GLU A 87 9.80 11.23 -12.78
N LEU A 88 9.72 9.93 -13.09
CA LEU A 88 10.93 9.08 -13.14
C LEU A 88 11.97 9.58 -14.16
N PRO A 89 11.63 9.93 -15.42
CA PRO A 89 12.62 10.47 -16.35
C PRO A 89 13.18 11.83 -15.93
N LEU A 90 12.33 12.67 -15.35
CA LEU A 90 12.70 14.00 -14.85
C LEU A 90 13.66 13.91 -13.66
N LEU A 91 13.41 12.97 -12.75
CA LEU A 91 14.31 12.58 -11.66
C LEU A 91 15.68 12.17 -12.18
N LYS A 92 15.72 11.28 -13.18
CA LYS A 92 16.97 10.84 -13.80
C LYS A 92 17.80 12.00 -14.33
N ALA A 93 17.15 12.97 -14.97
CA ALA A 93 17.83 14.11 -15.57
C ALA A 93 18.30 15.15 -14.53
N GLN A 94 17.52 15.41 -13.49
CA GLN A 94 17.75 16.56 -12.60
C GLN A 94 18.45 16.23 -11.29
N VAL A 95 18.34 15.00 -10.78
CA VAL A 95 19.04 14.62 -9.53
C VAL A 95 20.57 14.79 -9.65
N PRO A 96 21.25 14.42 -10.75
CA PRO A 96 22.69 14.69 -10.91
C PRO A 96 23.03 16.18 -10.84
N VAL A 97 22.20 17.04 -11.43
CA VAL A 97 22.37 18.50 -11.44
C VAL A 97 22.16 19.08 -10.04
N LEU A 98 21.18 18.56 -9.30
CA LEU A 98 20.95 18.96 -7.92
C LEU A 98 22.11 18.59 -7.01
N LEU A 99 22.69 17.39 -7.18
CA LEU A 99 23.87 16.98 -6.44
C LEU A 99 25.07 17.90 -6.73
N ASP A 100 25.25 18.36 -7.97
CA ASP A 100 26.29 19.33 -8.30
C ASP A 100 26.05 20.68 -7.62
N ARG A 101 24.79 21.16 -7.59
CA ARG A 101 24.42 22.41 -6.90
C ARG A 101 24.59 22.30 -5.39
N LEU A 102 24.22 21.17 -4.81
CA LEU A 102 24.41 20.89 -3.38
C LEU A 102 25.90 20.84 -3.04
N ASN A 103 26.72 20.18 -3.85
CA ASN A 103 28.17 20.12 -3.63
C ASN A 103 28.80 21.52 -3.75
N THR A 104 28.50 22.25 -4.82
CA THR A 104 29.05 23.60 -5.03
C THR A 104 28.58 24.63 -3.98
N GLY A 105 27.39 24.45 -3.38
CA GLY A 105 26.88 25.32 -2.31
C GLY A 105 27.26 24.91 -0.89
N LEU A 106 27.22 23.61 -0.56
CA LEU A 106 27.49 23.09 0.78
C LEU A 106 28.98 22.96 1.08
N THR A 107 29.81 22.58 0.11
CA THR A 107 31.26 22.45 0.32
C THR A 107 31.91 23.74 0.85
N PRO A 108 31.68 24.93 0.26
CA PRO A 108 32.23 26.16 0.82
C PRO A 108 31.62 26.57 2.16
N PHE A 109 30.35 26.20 2.45
CA PHE A 109 29.72 26.45 3.74
C PHE A 109 30.29 25.56 4.86
N LEU A 110 30.49 24.27 4.59
CA LEU A 110 31.10 23.31 5.50
C LEU A 110 32.58 23.61 5.75
N GLN A 111 33.30 24.07 4.72
CA GLN A 111 34.67 24.57 4.85
C GLN A 111 34.77 25.81 5.76
N ARG A 112 33.78 26.71 5.73
CA ARG A 112 33.69 27.84 6.68
C ARG A 112 33.44 27.40 8.13
N LEU A 113 32.85 26.22 8.32
CA LEU A 113 32.64 25.58 9.62
C LEU A 113 33.81 24.66 10.05
N GLY A 114 34.89 24.59 9.25
CA GLY A 114 36.06 23.75 9.54
C GLY A 114 35.87 22.25 9.29
N LEU A 115 34.75 21.85 8.65
CA LEU A 115 34.43 20.46 8.34
C LEU A 115 34.79 20.17 6.87
N ASN A 116 35.92 19.47 6.65
CA ASN A 116 36.32 19.00 5.32
C ASN A 116 35.56 17.73 4.93
N VAL A 117 34.29 17.86 4.60
CA VAL A 117 33.49 16.77 4.02
C VAL A 117 33.51 16.90 2.50
N THR A 118 34.22 16.01 1.83
CA THR A 118 34.13 15.83 0.38
C THR A 118 33.01 14.84 0.09
N LEU A 119 31.85 15.31 -0.36
CA LEU A 119 30.83 14.41 -0.91
C LEU A 119 31.37 13.82 -2.22
N ASP A 120 31.47 12.49 -2.29
CA ASP A 120 31.78 11.79 -3.53
C ASP A 120 30.53 11.72 -4.42
N VAL A 121 30.20 12.87 -5.00
CA VAL A 121 29.07 13.04 -5.92
C VAL A 121 29.22 12.12 -7.14
N ALA A 122 30.45 11.78 -7.55
CA ALA A 122 30.70 10.90 -8.68
C ALA A 122 30.20 9.47 -8.40
N SER A 123 30.52 8.92 -7.23
CA SER A 123 30.02 7.59 -6.81
C SER A 123 28.50 7.56 -6.65
N ILE A 124 27.88 8.63 -6.12
CA ILE A 124 26.42 8.73 -6.01
C ILE A 124 25.76 8.78 -7.39
N LYS A 125 26.32 9.58 -8.31
CA LYS A 125 25.85 9.65 -9.70
C LYS A 125 25.97 8.30 -10.40
N GLN A 126 27.07 7.59 -10.20
CA GLN A 126 27.28 6.27 -10.79
C GLN A 126 26.32 5.22 -10.21
N TRP A 127 26.10 5.22 -8.88
CA TRP A 127 25.12 4.34 -8.23
C TRP A 127 23.69 4.62 -8.71
N MET A 128 23.31 5.89 -8.80
CA MET A 128 22.01 6.29 -9.34
C MET A 128 21.86 5.94 -10.82
N ALA A 129 22.90 6.17 -11.64
CA ALA A 129 22.89 5.78 -13.04
C ALA A 129 22.67 4.27 -13.17
N GLN A 130 23.34 3.43 -12.36
CA GLN A 130 23.10 1.98 -12.35
C GLN A 130 21.69 1.60 -11.87
N LEU A 131 21.13 2.31 -10.88
CA LEU A 131 19.79 2.04 -10.35
C LEU A 131 18.68 2.49 -11.31
N LEU A 132 18.94 3.57 -12.06
CA LEU A 132 17.98 4.23 -12.95
C LEU A 132 18.14 3.85 -14.42
N ASP A 133 19.30 3.37 -14.89
CA ASP A 133 19.49 2.85 -16.27
C ASP A 133 18.73 1.54 -16.52
N ALA A 134 18.10 0.97 -15.49
CA ALA A 134 16.98 0.08 -15.69
C ALA A 134 15.84 0.89 -16.34
N ASN A 135 15.88 1.03 -17.67
CA ASN A 135 14.92 1.80 -18.44
C ASN A 135 13.51 1.38 -18.05
N ALA A 136 12.58 2.32 -17.83
CA ALA A 136 11.17 1.97 -17.67
C ALA A 136 10.66 1.15 -18.88
N GLN A 137 11.29 1.36 -20.04
CA GLN A 137 11.12 0.59 -21.27
C GLN A 137 11.70 -0.82 -21.18
N ASP A 138 12.81 -1.02 -20.48
CA ASP A 138 13.36 -2.35 -20.17
C ASP A 138 12.55 -3.05 -19.08
N TRP A 139 11.93 -2.35 -18.11
CA TRP A 139 10.99 -2.96 -17.17
C TRP A 139 9.70 -3.41 -17.86
N LEU A 140 9.15 -2.58 -18.76
CA LEU A 140 8.00 -2.96 -19.59
C LEU A 140 8.37 -4.07 -20.58
N ALA A 141 9.53 -3.99 -21.23
CA ALA A 141 10.03 -5.01 -22.13
C ALA A 141 10.39 -6.30 -21.40
N THR A 142 10.91 -6.24 -20.17
CA THR A 142 11.18 -7.38 -19.29
C THR A 142 9.89 -7.99 -18.77
N ALA A 143 8.88 -7.19 -18.44
CA ALA A 143 7.54 -7.69 -18.12
C ALA A 143 6.87 -8.35 -19.34
N LEU A 144 7.02 -7.77 -20.53
CA LEU A 144 6.52 -8.31 -21.81
C LEU A 144 7.29 -9.55 -22.29
N THR A 145 8.61 -9.60 -22.10
CA THR A 145 9.43 -10.78 -22.45
C THR A 145 9.30 -11.86 -21.41
N SER A 146 9.14 -11.52 -20.13
CA SER A 146 8.71 -12.47 -19.09
C SER A 146 7.32 -13.03 -19.41
N ALA A 147 6.38 -12.20 -19.89
CA ALA A 147 5.09 -12.69 -20.38
C ALA A 147 5.21 -13.64 -21.59
N ARG A 148 6.26 -13.52 -22.42
CA ARG A 148 6.51 -14.37 -23.61
C ARG A 148 7.35 -15.62 -23.32
N ILE A 149 8.26 -15.57 -22.36
CA ILE A 149 9.27 -16.63 -22.10
C ILE A 149 8.89 -17.48 -20.86
N GLY A 150 8.05 -16.95 -19.96
CA GLY A 150 7.52 -17.67 -18.80
C GLY A 150 6.30 -16.95 -18.26
N GLY A 151 5.11 -17.28 -18.76
CA GLY A 151 3.83 -16.60 -18.51
C GLY A 151 3.31 -16.61 -17.06
N SER A 152 4.15 -16.36 -16.05
CA SER A 152 3.78 -16.36 -14.63
C SER A 152 3.46 -14.96 -14.10
N VAL A 153 4.21 -13.91 -14.45
CA VAL A 153 4.01 -12.58 -13.85
C VAL A 153 2.83 -11.83 -14.47
N LEU A 154 2.78 -11.68 -15.80
CA LEU A 154 1.66 -10.99 -16.43
C LEU A 154 0.34 -11.75 -16.23
N LEU A 155 0.39 -13.09 -16.32
CA LEU A 155 -0.78 -13.93 -16.09
C LEU A 155 -1.23 -13.90 -14.63
N SER A 156 -0.32 -13.80 -13.66
CA SER A 156 -0.72 -13.65 -12.25
C SER A 156 -1.29 -12.26 -11.96
N VAL A 157 -0.74 -11.20 -12.55
CA VAL A 157 -1.31 -9.84 -12.41
C VAL A 157 -2.71 -9.77 -13.03
N VAL A 158 -2.87 -10.20 -14.28
CA VAL A 158 -4.18 -10.22 -14.95
C VAL A 158 -5.13 -11.18 -14.25
N GLY A 159 -4.64 -12.36 -13.86
CA GLY A 159 -5.38 -13.35 -13.09
C GLY A 159 -5.90 -12.78 -11.77
N ASN A 160 -5.05 -12.10 -11.00
CA ASN A 160 -5.45 -11.44 -9.76
C ASN A 160 -6.40 -10.26 -10.02
N ALA A 161 -6.18 -9.46 -11.06
CA ALA A 161 -7.06 -8.35 -11.42
C ALA A 161 -8.49 -8.79 -11.76
N ILE A 162 -8.66 -10.03 -12.24
CA ILE A 162 -9.98 -10.63 -12.50
C ILE A 162 -10.50 -11.40 -11.27
N LEU A 163 -9.63 -12.20 -10.63
CA LEU A 163 -10.02 -13.11 -9.56
C LEU A 163 -10.34 -12.37 -8.26
N VAL A 164 -9.61 -11.30 -7.92
CA VAL A 164 -9.87 -10.52 -6.70
C VAL A 164 -11.28 -9.93 -6.72
N PRO A 165 -11.75 -9.22 -7.76
CA PRO A 165 -13.13 -8.73 -7.83
C PRO A 165 -14.16 -9.87 -7.76
N VAL A 166 -13.95 -10.96 -8.51
CA VAL A 166 -14.88 -12.11 -8.51
C VAL A 166 -15.00 -12.70 -7.11
N VAL A 167 -13.88 -12.97 -6.43
CA VAL A 167 -13.90 -13.52 -5.07
C VAL A 167 -14.48 -12.50 -4.09
N LEU A 168 -14.17 -11.21 -4.23
CA LEU A 168 -14.72 -10.14 -3.42
C LEU A 168 -16.25 -10.09 -3.53
N PHE A 169 -16.81 -10.17 -4.74
CA PHE A 169 -18.25 -10.24 -4.96
C PHE A 169 -18.89 -11.40 -4.20
N TYR A 170 -18.35 -12.61 -4.35
CA TYR A 170 -18.88 -13.80 -3.67
C TYR A 170 -18.75 -13.70 -2.15
N LEU A 171 -17.62 -13.21 -1.64
CA LEU A 171 -17.43 -13.01 -0.21
C LEU A 171 -18.40 -11.97 0.36
N LEU A 172 -18.63 -10.85 -0.33
CA LEU A 172 -19.61 -9.85 0.10
C LEU A 172 -21.04 -10.38 0.03
N MET A 173 -21.37 -11.16 -1.00
CA MET A 173 -22.68 -11.79 -1.18
C MET A 173 -22.98 -12.84 -0.13
N ASP A 174 -21.99 -13.62 0.31
CA ASP A 174 -22.21 -14.78 1.18
C ASP A 174 -21.55 -14.66 2.56
N TRP A 175 -21.06 -13.47 2.92
CA TRP A 175 -20.28 -13.20 4.13
C TRP A 175 -20.84 -13.85 5.40
N LEU A 176 -22.12 -13.57 5.73
CA LEU A 176 -22.78 -14.10 6.93
C LEU A 176 -22.83 -15.63 6.95
N ASN A 177 -23.13 -16.26 5.82
CA ASN A 177 -23.19 -17.72 5.72
C ASN A 177 -21.79 -18.34 5.82
N LEU A 178 -20.77 -17.70 5.26
CA LEU A 178 -19.37 -18.10 5.40
C LEU A 178 -18.96 -18.09 6.86
N VAL A 179 -19.22 -16.98 7.58
CA VAL A 179 -18.91 -16.85 9.01
C VAL A 179 -19.64 -17.92 9.82
N GLN A 180 -20.94 -18.13 9.60
CA GLN A 180 -21.71 -19.18 10.30
C GLN A 180 -21.16 -20.59 10.06
N ARG A 181 -20.73 -20.90 8.82
CA ARG A 181 -20.11 -22.19 8.50
C ARG A 181 -18.78 -22.38 9.23
N VAL A 182 -17.96 -21.33 9.29
CA VAL A 182 -16.68 -21.37 10.04
C VAL A 182 -16.96 -21.58 11.53
N GLN A 183 -17.94 -20.87 12.09
CA GLN A 183 -18.35 -21.05 13.49
C GLN A 183 -18.88 -22.46 13.78
N ALA A 184 -19.56 -23.09 12.82
CA ALA A 184 -20.09 -24.45 12.96
C ALA A 184 -18.98 -25.52 13.04
N LEU A 185 -17.76 -25.24 12.55
CA LEU A 185 -16.61 -26.14 12.68
C LEU A 185 -16.04 -26.16 14.10
N VAL A 186 -16.39 -25.18 14.94
CA VAL A 186 -15.90 -25.08 16.32
C VAL A 186 -16.64 -26.08 17.22
N PRO A 187 -15.91 -26.93 17.97
CA PRO A 187 -16.50 -27.88 18.91
C PRO A 187 -17.44 -27.18 19.91
N PRO A 188 -18.61 -27.76 20.25
CA PRO A 188 -19.60 -27.11 21.12
C PRO A 188 -19.03 -26.62 22.46
N ARG A 189 -18.07 -27.37 23.04
CA ARG A 189 -17.42 -27.05 24.32
C ARG A 189 -16.59 -25.77 24.29
N LEU A 190 -16.12 -25.34 23.11
CA LEU A 190 -15.23 -24.19 22.94
C LEU A 190 -15.96 -22.99 22.31
N ARG A 191 -17.26 -23.14 22.00
CA ARG A 191 -18.00 -22.16 21.19
C ARG A 191 -18.14 -20.80 21.86
N GLU A 192 -18.45 -20.76 23.15
CA GLU A 192 -18.57 -19.50 23.90
C GLU A 192 -17.23 -18.75 23.95
N ALA A 193 -16.14 -19.45 24.30
CA ALA A 193 -14.80 -18.87 24.35
C ALA A 193 -14.34 -18.37 22.96
N TYR A 194 -14.63 -19.13 21.91
CA TYR A 194 -14.34 -18.75 20.53
C TYR A 194 -15.15 -17.51 20.10
N GLN A 195 -16.46 -17.47 20.37
CA GLN A 195 -17.32 -16.35 19.99
C GLN A 195 -16.89 -15.06 20.69
N GLY A 196 -16.66 -15.10 22.01
CA GLY A 196 -16.18 -13.93 22.75
C GLY A 196 -14.86 -13.38 22.20
N PHE A 197 -13.90 -14.27 21.86
CA PHE A 197 -12.63 -13.86 21.26
C PHE A 197 -12.79 -13.26 19.86
N ILE A 198 -13.62 -13.86 19.01
CA ILE A 198 -13.86 -13.36 17.64
C ILE A 198 -14.60 -12.03 17.65
N ASP A 199 -15.58 -11.84 18.53
CA ASP A 199 -16.32 -10.59 18.63
C ASP A 199 -15.40 -9.43 19.09
N GLU A 200 -14.47 -9.71 20.01
CA GLU A 200 -13.46 -8.73 20.42
C GLU A 200 -12.47 -8.41 19.28
N CYS A 201 -12.02 -9.43 18.55
CA CYS A 201 -11.17 -9.23 17.37
C CYS A 201 -11.89 -8.40 16.29
N ASP A 202 -13.16 -8.70 16.01
CA ASP A 202 -13.97 -7.98 15.02
C ASP A 202 -14.20 -6.53 15.41
N ALA A 203 -14.45 -6.27 16.71
CA ALA A 203 -14.59 -4.92 17.22
C ALA A 203 -13.30 -4.10 17.03
N VAL A 204 -12.14 -4.66 17.41
CA VAL A 204 -10.85 -3.97 17.32
C VAL A 204 -10.42 -3.78 15.86
N LEU A 205 -10.47 -4.84 15.05
CA LEU A 205 -10.11 -4.78 13.63
C LEU A 205 -11.05 -3.85 12.85
N GLY A 206 -12.34 -3.93 13.11
CA GLY A 206 -13.35 -3.10 12.49
C GLY A 206 -13.18 -1.61 12.83
N GLN A 207 -12.84 -1.28 14.08
CA GLN A 207 -12.53 0.10 14.49
C GLN A 207 -11.23 0.59 13.85
N TYR A 208 -10.18 -0.23 13.87
CA TYR A 208 -8.88 0.11 13.27
C TYR A 208 -8.99 0.41 11.77
N LEU A 209 -9.62 -0.48 10.99
CA LEU A 209 -9.75 -0.27 9.54
C LEU A 209 -10.55 0.98 9.20
N ARG A 210 -11.64 1.24 9.93
CA ARG A 210 -12.46 2.45 9.73
C ARG A 210 -11.68 3.71 10.10
N GLY A 211 -10.94 3.68 11.20
CA GLY A 211 -10.03 4.75 11.60
C GLY A 211 -9.00 5.02 10.50
N GLN A 212 -8.29 3.97 10.06
CA GLN A 212 -7.26 4.09 9.03
C GLN A 212 -7.80 4.64 7.70
N LEU A 213 -8.97 4.19 7.25
CA LEU A 213 -9.61 4.72 6.04
C LEU A 213 -9.95 6.21 6.17
N LEU A 214 -10.40 6.65 7.34
CA LEU A 214 -10.67 8.07 7.61
C LEU A 214 -9.37 8.88 7.63
N VAL A 215 -8.30 8.36 8.26
CA VAL A 215 -6.97 8.99 8.25
C VAL A 215 -6.44 9.13 6.83
N MET A 216 -6.52 8.06 6.03
CA MET A 216 -6.10 8.09 4.62
C MET A 216 -6.89 9.14 3.81
N ALA A 217 -8.21 9.21 3.99
CA ALA A 217 -9.05 10.19 3.29
C ALA A 217 -8.76 11.63 3.74
N ALA A 218 -8.57 11.85 5.05
CA ALA A 218 -8.24 13.14 5.62
C ALA A 218 -6.88 13.64 5.12
N LEU A 219 -5.85 12.79 5.17
CA LEU A 219 -4.51 13.13 4.71
C LEU A 219 -4.45 13.29 3.18
N ALA A 220 -5.15 12.46 2.41
CA ALA A 220 -5.24 12.62 0.96
C ALA A 220 -5.84 13.99 0.61
N THR A 221 -6.90 14.39 1.30
CA THR A 221 -7.56 15.70 1.11
C THR A 221 -6.64 16.84 1.56
N TYR A 222 -6.01 16.71 2.72
CA TYR A 222 -5.07 17.70 3.25
C TYR A 222 -3.89 17.91 2.30
N TYR A 223 -3.18 16.86 1.91
CA TYR A 223 -2.02 17.00 1.03
C TYR A 223 -2.40 17.51 -0.35
N ALA A 224 -3.51 17.03 -0.93
CA ALA A 224 -3.97 17.52 -2.23
C ALA A 224 -4.32 19.01 -2.20
N THR A 225 -4.99 19.48 -1.15
CA THR A 225 -5.41 20.89 -1.04
C THR A 225 -4.26 21.81 -0.62
N ALA A 226 -3.43 21.39 0.34
CA ALA A 226 -2.30 22.18 0.84
C ALA A 226 -1.21 22.34 -0.22
N LEU A 227 -0.88 21.27 -0.98
CA LEU A 227 0.06 21.37 -2.09
C LEU A 227 -0.51 22.23 -3.23
N ALA A 228 -1.81 22.12 -3.52
CA ALA A 228 -2.45 22.95 -4.55
C ALA A 228 -2.43 24.43 -4.16
N ALA A 229 -2.61 24.75 -2.88
CA ALA A 229 -2.53 26.13 -2.37
C ALA A 229 -1.12 26.74 -2.52
N VAL A 230 -0.07 25.92 -2.50
CA VAL A 230 1.32 26.33 -2.76
C VAL A 230 1.60 26.46 -4.27
N GLY A 231 0.66 26.08 -5.14
CA GLY A 231 0.82 26.11 -6.58
C GLY A 231 1.62 24.91 -7.12
N PHE A 232 1.62 23.79 -6.43
CA PHE A 232 2.33 22.58 -6.86
C PHE A 232 1.52 21.83 -7.92
N ASP A 233 2.09 21.61 -9.11
CA ASP A 233 1.35 21.12 -10.29
C ASP A 233 0.82 19.69 -10.11
N LEU A 234 1.54 18.87 -9.34
CA LEU A 234 1.17 17.49 -9.04
C LEU A 234 0.49 17.33 -7.68
N ALA A 235 -0.15 18.38 -7.17
CA ALA A 235 -0.77 18.38 -5.84
C ALA A 235 -1.76 17.24 -5.63
N VAL A 236 -2.69 17.04 -6.56
CA VAL A 236 -3.72 16.01 -6.42
C VAL A 236 -3.12 14.60 -6.51
N PRO A 237 -2.34 14.23 -7.56
CA PRO A 237 -1.76 12.89 -7.64
C PRO A 237 -0.83 12.56 -6.47
N VAL A 238 0.08 13.47 -6.11
CA VAL A 238 1.06 13.26 -5.03
C VAL A 238 0.38 13.27 -3.67
N GLY A 239 -0.60 14.16 -3.45
CA GLY A 239 -1.33 14.24 -2.19
C GLY A 239 -2.21 13.02 -1.95
N VAL A 240 -2.95 12.57 -2.97
CA VAL A 240 -3.75 11.33 -2.89
C VAL A 240 -2.84 10.11 -2.68
N PHE A 241 -1.74 10.00 -3.44
CA PHE A 241 -0.78 8.91 -3.24
C PHE A 241 -0.23 8.90 -1.81
N THR A 242 0.22 10.05 -1.32
CA THR A 242 0.78 10.17 0.04
C THR A 242 -0.24 9.78 1.10
N GLY A 243 -1.46 10.35 1.03
CA GLY A 243 -2.51 10.05 2.00
C GLY A 243 -2.93 8.59 2.00
N LEU A 244 -3.00 7.94 0.84
CA LEU A 244 -3.30 6.51 0.75
C LEU A 244 -2.13 5.65 1.23
N ALA A 245 -0.90 6.02 0.89
CA ALA A 245 0.28 5.24 1.23
C ALA A 245 0.57 5.23 2.75
N VAL A 246 -0.01 6.16 3.52
CA VAL A 246 0.03 6.16 5.00
C VAL A 246 -0.65 4.92 5.61
N ALA A 247 -1.43 4.17 4.84
CA ALA A 247 -1.82 2.79 5.19
C ALA A 247 -0.63 1.93 5.65
N ILE A 248 0.57 2.18 5.10
CA ILE A 248 1.81 1.57 5.54
C ILE A 248 2.60 2.61 6.35
N PRO A 249 2.75 2.41 7.68
CA PRO A 249 3.42 3.37 8.56
C PRO A 249 4.80 3.76 8.05
N TYR A 250 5.13 5.05 8.13
CA TYR A 250 6.38 5.69 7.67
C TYR A 250 6.66 5.60 6.16
N LEU A 251 6.24 4.51 5.50
CA LEU A 251 6.43 4.31 4.06
C LEU A 251 5.67 5.37 3.27
N GLY A 252 4.41 5.62 3.63
CA GLY A 252 3.57 6.58 2.91
C GLY A 252 4.10 8.00 2.94
N PHE A 253 4.38 8.48 4.15
CA PHE A 253 5.00 9.79 4.35
C PHE A 253 6.37 9.88 3.66
N GLY A 254 7.25 8.90 3.88
CA GLY A 254 8.61 8.93 3.35
C GLY A 254 8.65 8.94 1.82
N LEU A 255 7.92 8.03 1.18
CA LEU A 255 7.84 7.98 -0.29
C LEU A 255 7.15 9.22 -0.85
N GLY A 256 6.05 9.66 -0.24
CA GLY A 256 5.34 10.88 -0.63
C GLY A 256 6.23 12.11 -0.55
N LEU A 257 6.96 12.29 0.56
CA LEU A 257 7.86 13.42 0.80
C LEU A 257 9.01 13.44 -0.21
N VAL A 258 9.64 12.29 -0.45
CA VAL A 258 10.73 12.18 -1.42
C VAL A 258 10.23 12.57 -2.81
N MET A 259 9.08 12.01 -3.25
CA MET A 259 8.48 12.35 -4.54
C MET A 259 8.12 13.84 -4.62
N ALA A 260 7.52 14.40 -3.57
CA ALA A 260 7.10 15.80 -3.53
C ALA A 260 8.27 16.78 -3.52
N ILE A 261 9.30 16.54 -2.70
CA ILE A 261 10.51 17.38 -2.65
C ILE A 261 11.19 17.38 -4.01
N LEU A 262 11.33 16.21 -4.63
CA LEU A 262 11.98 16.11 -5.92
C LEU A 262 11.19 16.86 -6.98
N ALA A 263 9.90 16.59 -7.12
CA ALA A 263 9.03 17.33 -8.05
C ALA A 263 9.04 18.85 -7.79
N ALA A 264 9.07 19.28 -6.52
CA ALA A 264 9.10 20.69 -6.15
C ALA A 264 10.41 21.37 -6.55
N LEU A 265 11.54 20.67 -6.43
CA LEU A 265 12.83 21.16 -6.92
C LEU A 265 12.80 21.40 -8.42
N LEU A 266 12.14 20.52 -9.19
CA LEU A 266 12.05 20.64 -10.64
C LEU A 266 11.11 21.78 -11.04
N GLN A 267 9.97 21.88 -10.35
CA GLN A 267 8.91 22.83 -10.67
C GLN A 267 9.31 24.26 -10.28
N PHE A 268 9.74 24.47 -9.02
CA PHE A 268 9.98 25.80 -8.49
C PHE A 268 11.43 26.27 -8.69
N GLY A 269 12.37 25.36 -8.89
CA GLY A 269 13.80 25.67 -9.10
C GLY A 269 14.46 26.47 -7.97
N SER A 270 13.78 26.67 -6.83
CA SER A 270 14.17 27.55 -5.74
C SER A 270 14.02 26.86 -4.39
N LEU A 271 14.91 27.20 -3.46
CA LEU A 271 14.87 26.64 -2.10
C LEU A 271 13.56 26.98 -1.38
N GLY A 272 12.97 28.15 -1.68
CA GLY A 272 11.69 28.59 -1.11
C GLY A 272 10.53 27.65 -1.45
N GLY A 273 10.40 27.23 -2.71
CA GLY A 273 9.35 26.28 -3.11
C GLY A 273 9.49 24.92 -2.42
N VAL A 274 10.73 24.44 -2.28
CA VAL A 274 11.01 23.18 -1.56
C VAL A 274 10.69 23.29 -0.08
N LEU A 275 11.05 24.40 0.56
CA LEU A 275 10.74 24.65 1.97
C LEU A 275 9.23 24.76 2.22
N LEU A 276 8.46 25.33 1.29
CA LEU A 276 7.01 25.35 1.38
C LEU A 276 6.42 23.94 1.32
N VAL A 277 6.86 23.12 0.37
CA VAL A 277 6.41 21.71 0.26
C VAL A 277 6.84 20.90 1.50
N ALA A 278 8.08 21.05 1.96
CA ALA A 278 8.56 20.43 3.19
C ALA A 278 7.75 20.89 4.41
N GLY A 279 7.34 22.15 4.46
CA GLY A 279 6.46 22.71 5.49
C GLY A 279 5.06 22.07 5.47
N VAL A 280 4.46 21.90 4.29
CA VAL A 280 3.17 21.20 4.12
C VAL A 280 3.27 19.77 4.65
N TYR A 281 4.35 19.05 4.31
CA TYR A 281 4.61 17.71 4.83
C TYR A 281 4.87 17.69 6.34
N GLY A 282 5.63 18.65 6.86
CA GLY A 282 5.85 18.77 8.31
C GLY A 282 4.54 18.97 9.07
N VAL A 283 3.68 19.88 8.62
CA VAL A 283 2.35 20.10 9.21
C VAL A 283 1.46 18.86 9.06
N GLY A 284 1.51 18.19 7.90
CA GLY A 284 0.78 16.95 7.66
C GLY A 284 1.18 15.83 8.63
N GLN A 285 2.48 15.66 8.87
CA GLN A 285 3.00 14.68 9.83
C GLN A 285 2.57 15.00 11.26
N LEU A 286 2.54 16.28 11.64
CA LEU A 286 2.05 16.69 12.96
C LEU A 286 0.55 16.42 13.10
N LEU A 287 -0.25 16.70 12.07
CA LEU A 287 -1.68 16.38 12.07
C LEU A 287 -1.90 14.87 12.19
N GLU A 288 -1.15 14.07 11.43
CA GLU A 288 -1.18 12.61 11.55
C GLU A 288 -0.86 12.18 12.98
N SER A 289 0.29 12.60 13.51
CA SER A 289 0.87 12.07 14.75
C SER A 289 0.21 12.57 16.03
N PHE A 290 -0.44 13.74 16.02
CA PHE A 290 -1.01 14.36 17.23
C PHE A 290 -2.54 14.46 17.23
N VAL A 291 -3.17 14.41 16.06
CA VAL A 291 -4.64 14.61 15.93
C VAL A 291 -5.33 13.35 15.44
N LEU A 292 -4.71 12.61 14.51
CA LEU A 292 -5.35 11.51 13.79
C LEU A 292 -4.97 10.11 14.29
N THR A 293 -3.82 9.96 14.95
CA THR A 293 -3.38 8.72 15.63
C THR A 293 -3.37 8.90 17.14
#